data_AF-A0AAD6EWP2-F1
#
_entry.id   AF-A0AAD6EWP2-F1
#
_cell.length_a   1.000
_cell.length_b   1.000
_cell.length_c   1.000
_cell.angle_alpha   90.00
_cell.angle_beta   90.00
_cell.angle_gamma   90.00
#
_symmetry.space_group_name_H-M   'P 1'
#
loop_
_entity.id
_entity.type
_entity.pdbx_description
1 polymer ?
#
loop_
_entity_poly.entity_id
_entity_poly.type
_entity_poly.pdbx_seq_one_letter_code
_entity_poly.pdbx_strand_id
1 'polypeptide(L)'
;MEEAQVVETKDGTISVASAFAGHQEAVRDRDHKFLSKAVEEAYKGVDSGDGGPFGAVVVRNDEVVVSCHNMVLNCTDPTAHAEVTAIREACKKLGKIELSDCEIYASCEPCPMCFGAIHLSRIKRLVYGAKAEAAIAIGFDDFIADALRGTAFYQKAHMEIKQADGKGAVIAEQVFEKTREKFQMY
;
A
#
# COMPACT_ATOMS: atom_id res chain seq x y z
N MET A 1 38.75 -5.45 -8.12
CA MET A 1 38.27 -6.61 -8.89
C MET A 1 38.59 -7.81 -8.03
N GLU A 2 37.62 -8.25 -7.24
CA GLU A 2 37.80 -9.39 -6.34
C GLU A 2 37.18 -10.60 -7.03
N GLU A 3 37.99 -11.63 -7.27
CA GLU A 3 37.67 -12.78 -8.11
C GLU A 3 36.64 -13.69 -7.44
N ALA A 4 35.65 -14.14 -8.22
CA ALA A 4 34.69 -15.14 -7.79
C ALA A 4 35.38 -16.49 -7.57
N GLN A 5 35.32 -17.02 -6.35
CA GLN A 5 35.75 -18.40 -6.09
C GLN A 5 34.67 -19.38 -6.57
N VAL A 6 34.97 -20.05 -7.67
CA VAL A 6 34.19 -21.19 -8.17
C VAL A 6 34.59 -22.43 -7.38
N VAL A 7 33.66 -22.99 -6.61
CA VAL A 7 33.85 -24.28 -5.94
C VAL A 7 33.06 -25.34 -6.70
N GLU A 8 33.78 -26.23 -7.39
CA GLU A 8 33.18 -27.40 -8.04
C GLU A 8 32.72 -28.41 -6.98
N THR A 9 31.44 -28.78 -7.01
CA THR A 9 30.94 -29.92 -6.22
C THR A 9 31.12 -31.22 -6.99
N LYS A 10 31.23 -32.35 -6.27
CA LYS A 10 31.61 -33.67 -6.82
C LYS A 10 30.67 -34.22 -7.92
N ASP A 11 29.54 -33.57 -8.16
CA ASP A 11 28.53 -33.97 -9.14
C ASP A 11 28.47 -33.03 -10.37
N GLY A 12 29.51 -32.21 -10.60
CA GLY A 12 29.62 -31.36 -11.79
C GLY A 12 28.64 -30.19 -11.84
N THR A 13 27.98 -29.86 -10.72
CA THR A 13 27.05 -28.74 -10.63
C THR A 13 27.73 -27.52 -10.01
N ILE A 14 27.75 -26.41 -10.75
CA ILE A 14 28.26 -25.12 -10.27
C ILE A 14 27.20 -24.52 -9.33
N SER A 15 27.55 -24.34 -8.05
CA SER A 15 26.70 -23.71 -7.03
C SER A 15 27.14 -22.27 -6.79
N VAL A 16 26.24 -21.32 -7.06
CA VAL A 16 26.42 -19.88 -6.74
C VAL A 16 25.64 -19.57 -5.45
N ALA A 17 26.07 -20.15 -4.33
CA ALA A 17 25.33 -20.06 -3.06
C ALA A 17 25.62 -18.77 -2.25
N SER A 18 26.75 -18.09 -2.49
CA SER A 18 27.21 -17.01 -1.59
C SER A 18 26.60 -15.63 -1.86
N ALA A 19 26.16 -15.34 -3.09
CA ALA A 19 25.56 -14.04 -3.43
C ALA A 19 24.09 -13.89 -2.98
N PHE A 20 23.34 -15.00 -2.91
CA PHE A 20 21.91 -14.99 -2.58
C PHE A 20 21.63 -14.84 -1.08
N ALA A 21 22.46 -15.44 -0.21
CA ALA A 21 22.27 -15.36 1.24
C ALA A 21 22.51 -13.93 1.77
N GLY A 22 23.59 -13.28 1.33
CA GLY A 22 23.90 -11.90 1.71
C GLY A 22 22.87 -10.90 1.19
N HIS A 23 22.30 -11.14 0.00
CA HIS A 23 21.21 -10.32 -0.54
C HIS A 23 19.91 -10.50 0.28
N GLN A 24 19.55 -11.73 0.68
CA GLN A 24 18.38 -11.98 1.52
C GLN A 24 18.50 -11.43 2.94
N GLU A 25 19.70 -11.36 3.51
CA GLU A 25 19.93 -10.82 4.85
C GLU A 25 19.92 -9.29 4.84
N ALA A 26 20.57 -8.66 3.84
CA ALA A 26 20.51 -7.21 3.64
C ALA A 26 19.10 -6.69 3.28
N VAL A 27 18.33 -7.44 2.49
CA VAL A 27 16.93 -7.10 2.17
C VAL A 27 16.04 -7.17 3.42
N ARG A 28 16.27 -8.15 4.31
CA ARG A 28 15.55 -8.25 5.59
C ARG A 28 15.85 -7.09 6.53
N ASP A 29 17.10 -6.64 6.62
CA ASP A 29 17.48 -5.47 7.41
C ASP A 29 16.84 -4.18 6.88
N ARG A 30 16.83 -4.01 5.55
CA ARG A 30 16.22 -2.87 4.88
C ARG A 30 14.71 -2.80 5.10
N ASP A 31 14.00 -3.89 4.89
CA ASP A 31 12.54 -3.92 5.08
C ASP A 31 12.18 -3.69 6.53
N HIS A 32 12.94 -4.30 7.46
CA HIS A 32 12.77 -4.09 8.89
C HIS A 32 12.94 -2.62 9.27
N LYS A 33 13.95 -1.93 8.72
CA LYS A 33 14.18 -0.50 8.95
C LYS A 33 12.97 0.36 8.57
N PHE A 34 12.40 0.17 7.37
CA PHE A 34 11.28 0.99 6.92
C PHE A 34 9.95 0.60 7.57
N LEU A 35 9.75 -0.70 7.82
CA LEU A 35 8.59 -1.17 8.55
C LEU A 35 8.58 -0.66 10.01
N SER A 36 9.73 -0.59 10.66
CA SER A 36 9.85 0.01 12.01
C SER A 36 9.39 1.48 12.02
N LYS A 37 9.70 2.24 10.96
CA LYS A 37 9.21 3.62 10.82
C LYS A 37 7.70 3.70 10.65
N ALA A 38 7.09 2.76 9.93
CA ALA A 38 5.64 2.68 9.83
C ALA A 38 5.00 2.38 11.20
N VAL A 39 5.64 1.53 12.01
CA VAL A 39 5.19 1.27 13.40
C VAL A 39 5.35 2.51 14.28
N GLU A 40 6.45 3.24 14.18
CA GLU A 40 6.64 4.52 14.90
C GLU A 40 5.53 5.53 14.56
N GLU A 41 5.15 5.65 13.29
CA GLU A 41 4.03 6.51 12.88
C GLU A 41 2.70 6.03 13.48
N ALA A 42 2.44 4.72 13.50
CA ALA A 42 1.24 4.18 14.12
C ALA A 42 1.09 4.60 15.60
N TYR A 43 2.19 4.58 16.37
CA TYR A 43 2.18 5.09 17.75
C TYR A 43 1.92 6.59 17.79
N LYS A 44 2.62 7.39 16.97
CA LYS A 44 2.44 8.84 16.94
C LYS A 44 1.01 9.26 16.67
N GLY A 45 0.32 8.59 15.74
CA GLY A 45 -1.07 8.91 15.42
C GLY A 45 -2.03 8.66 16.58
N VAL A 46 -1.82 7.58 17.33
CA VAL A 46 -2.62 7.29 18.54
C VAL A 46 -2.30 8.28 19.65
N ASP A 47 -1.01 8.52 19.91
CA ASP A 47 -0.55 9.43 20.97
C ASP A 47 -1.02 10.88 20.73
N SER A 48 -1.17 11.26 19.46
CA SER A 48 -1.67 12.59 19.06
C SER A 48 -3.20 12.66 18.99
N GLY A 49 -3.90 11.52 19.06
CA GLY A 49 -5.35 11.44 18.89
C GLY A 49 -5.83 11.63 17.45
N ASP A 50 -4.95 11.48 16.46
CA ASP A 50 -5.22 11.78 15.05
C ASP A 50 -6.04 10.68 14.35
N GLY A 51 -5.94 9.45 14.85
CA GLY A 51 -6.58 8.29 14.23
C GLY A 51 -6.25 6.95 14.91
N GLY A 52 -6.60 5.86 14.23
CA GLY A 52 -6.28 4.50 14.68
C GLY A 52 -4.78 4.14 14.59
N PRO A 53 -4.35 3.00 15.16
CA PRO A 53 -2.94 2.58 15.27
C PRO A 53 -2.35 2.09 13.94
N PHE A 54 -2.35 2.93 12.91
CA PHE A 54 -1.84 2.60 11.59
C PHE A 54 -0.84 3.64 11.11
N GLY A 55 0.26 3.17 10.54
CA GLY A 55 1.30 4.00 9.94
C GLY A 55 1.74 3.45 8.60
N ALA A 56 2.18 4.35 7.73
CA ALA A 56 2.66 4.01 6.40
C ALA A 56 3.83 4.92 5.98
N VAL A 57 4.76 4.35 5.21
CA VAL A 57 5.96 5.04 4.74
C VAL A 57 6.13 4.77 3.26
N VAL A 58 6.31 5.83 2.46
CA VAL A 58 6.68 5.72 1.05
C VAL A 58 8.17 5.95 0.90
N VAL A 59 8.84 5.02 0.22
CA VAL A 59 10.29 4.98 0.02
C VAL A 59 10.60 5.04 -1.46
N ARG A 60 11.65 5.78 -1.83
CA ARG A 60 12.17 5.86 -3.20
C ARG A 60 13.68 5.88 -3.13
N ASN A 61 14.35 4.97 -3.85
CA ASN A 61 15.82 4.85 -3.85
C ASN A 61 16.42 4.77 -2.43
N ASP A 62 15.84 3.95 -1.56
CA ASP A 62 16.27 3.75 -0.15
C ASP A 62 16.16 4.98 0.75
N GLU A 63 15.45 6.00 0.30
CA GLU A 63 15.15 7.21 1.06
C GLU A 63 13.65 7.33 1.33
N VAL A 64 13.31 7.76 2.55
CA VAL A 64 11.92 8.04 2.92
C VAL A 64 11.46 9.30 2.19
N VAL A 65 10.45 9.15 1.34
CA VAL A 65 9.78 10.28 0.69
C VAL A 65 8.85 10.93 1.71
N VAL A 66 7.97 10.13 2.34
CA VAL A 66 7.04 10.56 3.40
C VAL A 66 6.83 9.43 4.41
N SER A 67 6.53 9.80 5.64
CA SER A 67 6.05 8.93 6.71
C SER A 67 4.78 9.54 7.28
N CYS A 68 3.69 8.78 7.32
CA CYS A 68 2.38 9.25 7.73
C CYS A 68 1.70 8.22 8.62
N HIS A 69 0.71 8.66 9.39
CA HIS A 69 -0.18 7.80 10.16
C HIS A 69 -1.64 8.02 9.78
N ASN A 70 -2.51 7.25 10.41
CA ASN A 70 -3.95 7.40 10.27
C ASN A 70 -4.39 8.79 10.78
N MET A 71 -5.07 9.54 9.93
CA MET A 71 -5.52 10.90 10.21
C MET A 71 -7.06 11.01 10.23
N VAL A 72 -7.78 9.89 10.38
CA VAL A 72 -9.25 9.86 10.23
C VAL A 72 -9.95 10.83 11.17
N LEU A 73 -9.52 10.88 12.43
CA LEU A 73 -10.14 11.76 13.45
C LEU A 73 -9.73 13.21 13.21
N ASN A 74 -8.44 13.47 13.00
CA ASN A 74 -7.92 14.83 12.83
C ASN A 74 -8.42 15.51 11.54
N CYS A 75 -8.45 14.78 10.41
CA CYS A 75 -8.95 15.31 9.16
C CYS A 75 -10.48 15.25 9.03
N THR A 76 -11.19 14.59 9.96
CA THR A 76 -12.62 14.30 9.84
C THR A 76 -12.94 13.68 8.47
N ASP A 77 -12.12 12.72 8.05
CA ASP A 77 -12.16 12.08 6.73
C ASP A 77 -12.01 10.56 6.89
N PRO A 78 -13.07 9.76 6.64
CA PRO A 78 -13.01 8.31 6.79
C PRO A 78 -12.03 7.63 5.83
N THR A 79 -11.57 8.35 4.80
CA THR A 79 -10.58 7.83 3.82
C THR A 79 -9.14 8.18 4.19
N ALA A 80 -8.90 8.99 5.22
CA ALA A 80 -7.57 9.46 5.63
C ALA A 80 -6.75 8.39 6.39
N HIS A 81 -6.78 7.16 5.89
CA HIS A 81 -5.94 6.06 6.35
C HIS A 81 -4.47 6.35 6.07
N ALA A 82 -3.57 5.69 6.80
CA ALA A 82 -2.14 5.95 6.72
C ALA A 82 -1.58 5.81 5.30
N GLU A 83 -1.98 4.77 4.58
CA GLU A 83 -1.52 4.47 3.21
C GLU A 83 -2.05 5.49 2.20
N VAL A 84 -3.33 5.85 2.30
CA VAL A 84 -3.95 6.87 1.44
C VAL A 84 -3.31 8.24 1.68
N THR A 85 -3.08 8.60 2.94
CA THR A 85 -2.38 9.83 3.32
C THR A 85 -0.95 9.83 2.81
N ALA A 86 -0.21 8.74 2.98
CA ALA A 86 1.17 8.62 2.48
C ALA A 86 1.26 8.73 0.96
N ILE A 87 0.34 8.09 0.21
CA ILE A 87 0.26 8.23 -1.26
C ILE A 87 -0.03 9.68 -1.64
N ARG A 88 -1.02 10.30 -0.99
CA ARG A 88 -1.42 11.69 -1.25
C ARG A 88 -0.26 12.66 -1.04
N GLU A 89 0.47 12.52 0.07
CA GLU A 89 1.62 13.38 0.40
C GLU A 89 2.84 13.07 -0.47
N ALA A 90 3.08 11.80 -0.85
CA ALA A 90 4.13 11.43 -1.80
C ALA A 90 3.88 12.05 -3.19
N CYS A 91 2.65 11.96 -3.70
CA CYS A 91 2.28 12.55 -4.98
C CYS A 91 2.49 14.07 -4.98
N LYS A 92 2.07 14.77 -3.91
CA LYS A 92 2.31 16.21 -3.74
C LYS A 92 3.80 16.53 -3.70
N LYS A 93 4.58 15.79 -2.91
CA LYS A 93 6.03 16.03 -2.73
C LYS A 93 6.83 15.78 -4.00
N LEU A 94 6.44 14.78 -4.80
CA LEU A 94 7.13 14.39 -6.04
C LEU A 94 6.56 15.08 -7.29
N GLY A 95 5.44 15.80 -7.17
CA GLY A 95 4.79 16.50 -8.29
C GLY A 95 4.27 15.56 -9.38
N LYS A 96 3.89 14.33 -9.03
CA LYS A 96 3.42 13.30 -9.97
C LYS A 96 2.39 12.40 -9.32
N ILE A 97 1.52 11.81 -10.14
CA ILE A 97 0.45 10.89 -9.68
C ILE A 97 0.86 9.42 -9.73
N GLU A 98 1.85 9.09 -10.55
CA GLU A 98 2.43 7.75 -10.63
C GLU A 98 3.69 7.64 -9.76
N LEU A 99 3.67 6.66 -8.87
CA LEU A 99 4.71 6.35 -7.91
C LEU A 99 5.38 5.00 -8.26
N SER A 100 5.52 4.70 -9.55
CA SER A 100 6.06 3.43 -10.08
C SER A 100 7.52 3.13 -9.70
N ASP A 101 8.26 4.14 -9.28
CA ASP A 101 9.62 4.02 -8.75
C ASP A 101 9.67 3.94 -7.22
N CYS A 102 8.52 4.03 -6.54
CA CYS A 102 8.39 4.03 -5.09
C CYS A 102 7.90 2.67 -4.56
N GLU A 103 8.16 2.44 -3.27
CA GLU A 103 7.71 1.31 -2.46
C GLU A 103 6.91 1.85 -1.27
N ILE A 104 5.98 1.07 -0.72
CA ILE A 104 5.24 1.44 0.48
C ILE A 104 5.36 0.37 1.57
N TYR A 105 5.53 0.83 2.81
CA TYR A 105 5.59 0.02 4.01
C TYR A 105 4.42 0.39 4.89
N ALA A 106 3.62 -0.57 5.33
CA ALA A 106 2.46 -0.35 6.19
C ALA A 106 2.59 -1.14 7.50
N SER A 107 2.22 -0.55 8.63
CA SER A 107 2.30 -1.25 9.93
C SER A 107 1.35 -2.45 10.00
N CYS A 108 0.27 -2.41 9.24
CA CYS A 108 -0.74 -3.48 9.11
C CYS A 108 -1.04 -3.72 7.62
N GLU A 109 -1.52 -4.91 7.31
CA GLU A 109 -2.09 -5.27 6.02
C GLU A 109 -3.18 -4.27 5.61
N PRO A 110 -3.13 -3.71 4.38
CA PRO A 110 -4.03 -2.64 3.98
C PRO A 110 -5.45 -3.12 3.73
N CYS A 111 -6.43 -2.28 4.03
CA CYS A 111 -7.82 -2.54 3.66
C CYS A 111 -8.04 -2.40 2.13
N PRO A 112 -9.21 -2.82 1.59
CA PRO A 112 -9.48 -2.80 0.16
C PRO A 112 -9.35 -1.42 -0.49
N MET A 113 -9.75 -0.36 0.22
CA MET A 113 -9.57 1.02 -0.22
C MET A 113 -8.07 1.36 -0.36
N CYS A 114 -7.28 1.09 0.68
CA CYS A 114 -5.84 1.35 0.68
C CYS A 114 -5.12 0.53 -0.39
N PHE A 115 -5.48 -0.75 -0.56
CA PHE A 115 -4.95 -1.60 -1.61
C PHE A 115 -5.27 -1.05 -3.01
N GLY A 116 -6.51 -0.60 -3.25
CA GLY A 116 -6.91 0.07 -4.48
C GLY A 116 -6.09 1.34 -4.74
N ALA A 117 -5.87 2.18 -3.72
CA ALA A 117 -5.04 3.37 -3.84
C ALA A 117 -3.56 3.04 -4.18
N ILE A 118 -2.98 2.03 -3.52
CA ILE A 118 -1.61 1.56 -3.82
C ILE A 118 -1.52 1.10 -5.27
N HIS A 119 -2.48 0.29 -5.74
CA HIS A 119 -2.52 -0.19 -7.11
C HIS A 119 -2.65 0.95 -8.15
N LEU A 120 -3.58 1.88 -7.94
CA LEU A 120 -3.83 3.01 -8.84
C LEU A 120 -2.66 4.00 -8.89
N SER A 121 -1.89 4.12 -7.81
CA SER A 121 -0.67 4.94 -7.76
C SER A 121 0.55 4.27 -8.39
N ARG A 122 0.42 3.04 -8.92
CA ARG A 122 1.50 2.26 -9.56
C ARG A 122 2.67 1.87 -8.65
N ILE A 123 2.55 2.02 -7.33
CA ILE A 123 3.62 1.63 -6.40
C ILE A 123 4.06 0.18 -6.66
N LYS A 124 5.36 -0.02 -6.87
CA LYS A 124 5.88 -1.30 -7.38
C LYS A 124 5.92 -2.41 -6.32
N ARG A 125 5.85 -2.05 -5.04
CA ARG A 125 6.00 -2.97 -3.92
C ARG A 125 5.33 -2.46 -2.66
N LEU A 126 4.58 -3.33 -2.01
CA LEU A 126 4.00 -3.16 -0.68
C LEU A 126 4.65 -4.16 0.28
N VAL A 127 5.05 -3.70 1.46
CA VAL A 127 5.47 -4.53 2.60
C VAL A 127 4.59 -4.18 3.78
N TYR A 128 4.06 -5.17 4.50
CA TYR A 128 3.25 -4.93 5.69
C TYR A 128 3.71 -5.77 6.89
N GLY A 129 3.40 -5.29 8.10
CA GLY A 129 3.80 -5.91 9.36
C GLY A 129 2.72 -6.84 9.94
N ALA A 130 1.73 -6.27 10.61
CA ALA A 130 0.59 -7.00 11.15
C ALA A 130 -0.35 -7.46 10.04
N LYS A 131 -1.06 -8.57 10.26
CA LYS A 131 -2.14 -9.02 9.37
C LYS A 131 -3.46 -8.36 9.74
N ALA A 132 -4.43 -8.38 8.82
CA ALA A 132 -5.77 -7.82 9.03
C ALA A 132 -6.46 -8.35 10.30
N GLU A 133 -6.21 -9.59 10.73
CA GLU A 133 -6.81 -10.16 11.95
C GLU A 133 -6.41 -9.41 13.22
N ALA A 134 -5.24 -8.75 13.24
CA ALA A 134 -4.83 -7.93 14.37
C ALA A 134 -5.69 -6.67 14.50
N ALA A 135 -6.06 -6.04 13.38
CA ALA A 135 -6.98 -4.91 13.36
C ALA A 135 -8.39 -5.35 13.77
N ILE A 136 -8.86 -6.50 13.28
CA ILE A 136 -10.18 -7.05 13.63
C ILE A 136 -10.27 -7.33 15.14
N ALA A 137 -9.22 -7.91 15.74
CA ALA A 137 -9.18 -8.23 17.16
C ALA A 137 -9.35 -7.01 18.08
N ILE A 138 -9.04 -5.80 17.60
CA ILE A 138 -9.19 -4.55 18.37
C ILE A 138 -10.43 -3.74 17.95
N GLY A 139 -11.33 -4.31 17.14
CA GLY A 139 -12.65 -3.74 16.84
C GLY A 139 -12.78 -3.10 15.46
N PHE A 140 -11.83 -3.29 14.54
CA PHE A 140 -12.03 -2.90 13.13
C PHE A 140 -12.85 -3.96 12.38
N ASP A 141 -13.52 -3.50 11.31
CA ASP A 141 -14.43 -4.30 10.50
C ASP A 141 -13.71 -5.47 9.78
N ASP A 142 -14.40 -6.60 9.63
CA ASP A 142 -13.88 -7.81 8.97
C ASP A 142 -13.84 -7.68 7.43
N PHE A 143 -14.48 -6.65 6.87
CA PHE A 143 -14.38 -6.24 5.48
C PHE A 143 -12.93 -6.13 5.00
N ILE A 144 -11.99 -5.79 5.89
CA ILE A 144 -10.55 -5.75 5.60
C ILE A 144 -10.04 -7.12 5.11
N ALA A 145 -10.40 -8.19 5.81
CA ALA A 145 -9.91 -9.54 5.50
C ALA A 145 -10.72 -10.23 4.40
N ASP A 146 -12.05 -10.03 4.38
CA ASP A 146 -12.94 -10.73 3.46
C ASP A 146 -12.78 -10.29 2.01
N ALA A 147 -12.57 -9.00 1.78
CA ALA A 147 -12.35 -8.48 0.43
C ALA A 147 -11.01 -8.92 -0.17
N LEU A 148 -9.97 -9.15 0.66
CA LEU A 148 -8.67 -9.66 0.20
C LEU A 148 -8.70 -11.16 -0.10
N ARG A 149 -9.44 -11.94 0.70
CA ARG A 149 -9.55 -13.40 0.53
C ARG A 149 -10.50 -13.81 -0.59
N GLY A 150 -11.18 -12.86 -1.23
CA GLY A 150 -12.23 -13.15 -2.21
C GLY A 150 -13.42 -13.91 -1.61
N THR A 151 -13.50 -13.96 -0.28
CA THR A 151 -14.58 -14.58 0.49
C THR A 151 -15.64 -13.57 0.89
N ALA A 152 -15.42 -12.28 0.60
CA ALA A 152 -16.45 -11.26 0.66
C ALA A 152 -17.63 -11.67 -0.23
N PHE A 153 -18.57 -12.37 0.38
CA PHE A 153 -19.96 -12.24 -0.04
C PHE A 153 -20.28 -10.75 0.04
N TYR A 154 -21.04 -10.22 -0.91
CA TYR A 154 -21.69 -8.92 -0.80
C TYR A 154 -22.65 -8.94 0.41
N GLN A 155 -22.14 -9.10 1.63
CA GLN A 155 -22.86 -8.78 2.83
C GLN A 155 -22.89 -7.27 2.89
N LYS A 156 -24.08 -6.78 2.53
CA LYS A 156 -24.51 -5.40 2.48
C LYS A 156 -23.71 -4.54 3.47
N ALA A 157 -22.83 -3.70 2.93
CA ALA A 157 -22.70 -2.37 3.50
C ALA A 157 -24.12 -1.87 3.81
N HIS A 158 -24.35 -1.28 4.98
CA HIS A 158 -25.64 -0.68 5.34
C HIS A 158 -25.90 0.58 4.49
N MET A 159 -25.88 0.41 3.18
CA MET A 159 -25.86 1.41 2.13
C MET A 159 -26.70 0.89 0.98
N GLU A 160 -27.62 1.72 0.51
CA GLU A 160 -28.36 1.45 -0.72
C GLU A 160 -27.42 1.67 -1.92
N ILE A 161 -27.28 0.66 -2.77
CA ILE A 161 -26.53 0.74 -4.01
C ILE A 161 -27.52 0.55 -5.16
N LYS A 162 -27.69 1.59 -5.98
CA LYS A 162 -28.61 1.58 -7.13
C LYS A 162 -27.94 2.22 -8.34
N GLN A 163 -27.93 1.50 -9.46
CA GLN A 163 -27.61 2.11 -10.76
C GLN A 163 -28.83 2.94 -11.21
N ALA A 164 -28.60 4.18 -11.63
CA ALA A 164 -29.63 4.98 -12.28
C ALA A 164 -30.09 4.30 -13.58
N ASP A 165 -31.36 4.44 -13.95
CA ASP A 165 -31.93 3.85 -15.16
C ASP A 165 -32.19 4.89 -16.27
N GLY A 166 -32.46 4.38 -17.46
CA GLY A 166 -32.88 5.16 -18.62
C GLY A 166 -31.90 6.26 -19.03
N LYS A 167 -32.43 7.46 -19.28
CA LYS A 167 -31.64 8.59 -19.82
C LYS A 167 -30.49 9.01 -18.90
N GLY A 168 -30.62 8.85 -17.58
CA GLY A 168 -29.61 9.25 -16.61
C GLY A 168 -28.30 8.46 -16.76
N ALA A 169 -28.38 7.12 -16.86
CA ALA A 169 -27.21 6.28 -17.09
C ALA A 169 -26.52 6.57 -18.42
N VAL A 170 -27.30 6.72 -19.49
CA VAL A 170 -26.77 7.02 -20.83
C VAL A 170 -26.01 8.35 -20.83
N ILE A 171 -26.51 9.38 -20.14
CA ILE A 171 -25.82 10.67 -20.04
C ILE A 171 -24.49 10.51 -19.28
N ALA A 172 -24.44 9.71 -18.23
CA ALA A 172 -23.21 9.44 -17.47
C ALA A 172 -22.15 8.71 -18.33
N GLU A 173 -22.56 7.70 -19.10
CA GLU A 173 -21.66 6.97 -20.02
C GLU A 173 -21.12 7.87 -21.14
N GLN A 174 -21.97 8.74 -21.69
CA GLN A 174 -21.57 9.67 -22.75
C GLN A 174 -20.45 10.63 -22.34
N VAL A 175 -20.21 10.87 -21.04
CA VAL A 175 -19.08 11.68 -20.58
C VAL A 175 -17.78 11.04 -21.07
N PHE A 176 -17.59 9.75 -20.86
CA PHE A 176 -16.38 9.03 -21.23
C PHE A 176 -16.12 9.09 -22.75
N GLU A 177 -17.15 8.92 -23.57
CA GLU A 177 -17.03 9.02 -25.03
C GLU A 177 -16.69 10.45 -25.49
N LYS A 178 -17.44 11.45 -25.00
CA LYS A 178 -17.29 12.86 -25.43
C LYS A 178 -16.02 13.52 -24.91
N THR A 179 -15.44 13.01 -23.83
CA THR A 179 -14.18 13.53 -23.26
C THR A 179 -12.98 12.65 -23.56
N ARG A 180 -13.14 11.56 -24.33
CA ARG A 180 -12.05 10.60 -24.62
C ARG A 180 -10.79 11.26 -25.17
N GLU A 181 -10.94 12.24 -26.06
CA GLU A 181 -9.81 12.95 -26.68
C GLU A 181 -9.27 14.09 -25.81
N LYS A 182 -9.96 14.44 -24.71
CA LYS A 182 -9.61 15.55 -23.81
C LYS A 182 -8.77 15.12 -22.61
N PHE A 183 -8.61 13.82 -22.39
CA PHE A 183 -7.84 13.29 -21.27
C PHE A 183 -6.93 12.17 -21.76
N GLN A 184 -5.64 12.24 -21.41
CA GLN A 184 -4.70 11.16 -21.66
C GLN A 184 -4.69 10.22 -20.45
N MET A 185 -4.81 8.92 -20.73
CA MET A 185 -4.56 7.90 -19.71
C MET A 185 -3.09 8.00 -19.31
N TYR A 186 -2.83 8.11 -18.01
CA TYR A 186 -1.51 8.02 -17.42
C TYR A 186 -1.14 6.56 -17.14
#